data_AF-A0A0D6KRJ4-F1
#
_entry.id   AF-A0A0D6KRJ4-F1
#
_cell.length_a   1.000
_cell.length_b   1.000
_cell.length_c   1.000
_cell.angle_alpha   90.00
_cell.angle_beta   90.00
_cell.angle_gamma   90.00
#
_symmetry.space_group_name_H-M   'P 1'
#
loop_
_entity.id
_entity.type
_entity.pdbx_description
1 polymer ?
#
loop_
_entity_poly.entity_id
_entity_poly.type
_entity_poly.pdbx_seq_one_letter_code
_entity_poly.pdbx_strand_id
1 'polypeptide(L)' 'MKFLLDTQAFLWFVLNDRALSQIACDLIVDPFNDILLSPASYWEIAIKVSIGKYEIPGDFATWMEHQI' A
#
# COMPACT_ATOMS: atom_id res chain seq x y z
N MET A 1 -5.96 16.47 5.33
CA MET A 1 -5.72 16.82 3.89
C MET A 1 -5.90 15.57 3.03
N LYS A 2 -6.00 15.67 1.70
CA LYS A 2 -6.13 14.49 0.82
C LYS A 2 -4.78 14.08 0.24
N PHE A 3 -4.40 12.82 0.42
CA PHE A 3 -3.18 12.25 -0.15
C PHE A 3 -3.52 11.06 -1.04
N LEU A 4 -3.02 11.08 -2.26
CA LEU A 4 -3.06 9.92 -3.15
C LEU A 4 -1.74 9.17 -3.01
N LEU A 5 -1.79 7.92 -2.57
CA LEU A 5 -0.59 7.11 -2.45
C LEU A 5 -0.16 6.56 -3.81
N ASP A 6 1.14 6.60 -4.04
CA ASP A 6 1.77 5.74 -5.03
C ASP A 6 1.67 4.28 -4.59
N THR A 7 1.54 3.36 -5.55
CA THR A 7 1.42 1.92 -5.28
C THR A 7 2.60 1.38 -4.48
N GLN A 8 3.81 1.88 -4.71
CA GLN A 8 5.01 1.48 -3.98
C GLN A 8 5.02 2.04 -2.56
N ALA A 9 4.53 3.27 -2.35
CA ALA A 9 4.41 3.86 -1.02
C ALA A 9 3.40 3.09 -0.16
N PHE A 10 2.26 2.69 -0.73
CA PHE A 10 1.30 1.82 -0.06
C PHE A 10 1.92 0.46 0.32
N LEU A 11 2.62 -0.19 -0.60
CA LEU A 11 3.29 -1.47 -0.32
C LEU A 11 4.33 -1.35 0.79
N TRP A 12 5.14 -0.30 0.79
CA TRP A 12 6.09 -0.07 1.87
C TRP A 12 5.40 0.18 3.20
N PHE A 13 4.28 0.89 3.21
CA PHE A 13 3.52 1.14 4.43
C PHE A 13 2.96 -0.16 5.03
N VAL A 14 2.21 -0.95 4.25
CA VAL A 14 1.56 -2.18 4.76
C VAL A 14 2.54 -3.29 5.11
N LEU A 15 3.72 -3.30 4.47
CA LEU A 15 4.79 -4.25 4.76
C LEU A 15 5.77 -3.75 5.83
N ASN A 16 5.55 -2.56 6.39
CA ASN A 16 6.44 -1.91 7.35
C ASN A 16 7.90 -1.84 6.85
N ASP A 17 8.07 -1.49 5.57
CA ASP A 17 9.36 -1.38 4.91
C ASP A 17 10.07 -0.07 5.31
N ARG A 18 11.35 -0.16 5.65
CA ARG A 18 12.21 0.98 6.03
C ARG A 18 12.45 1.97 4.90
N ALA A 19 12.11 1.61 3.66
CA ALA A 19 12.17 2.51 2.52
C ALA A 19 11.14 3.65 2.59
N LEU A 20 10.04 3.48 3.34
CA LEU A 20 9.10 4.56 3.59
C LEU A 20 9.67 5.54 4.61
N SER A 21 9.66 6.83 4.26
CA SER A 21 10.15 7.86 5.17
C SER A 21 9.24 7.99 6.39
N GLN A 22 9.81 8.37 7.53
CA GLN A 22 9.03 8.59 8.76
C GLN A 22 7.93 9.65 8.54
N ILE A 23 8.24 10.73 7.82
CA ILE A 23 7.27 11.78 7.49
C ILE A 23 6.09 11.22 6.70
N ALA A 24 6.35 10.36 5.71
CA ALA A 24 5.26 9.74 4.94
C ALA A 24 4.43 8.80 5.80
N CYS A 25 5.07 8.02 6.68
CA CYS A 25 4.37 7.19 7.66
C CYS A 25 3.46 8.03 8.56
N ASP A 26 4.00 9.11 9.16
CA ASP A 26 3.26 10.02 10.04
C ASP A 26 2.05 10.65 9.34
N LEU A 27 2.20 11.04 8.06
CA LEU A 27 1.09 11.57 7.26
C LEU A 27 0.00 10.54 6.96
N ILE A 28 0.38 9.27 6.75
CA ILE A 28 -0.55 8.16 6.47
C ILE A 28 -1.33 7.75 7.71
N VAL A 29 -0.69 7.71 8.89
CA VAL A 29 -1.35 7.29 10.15
C VAL A 29 -2.19 8.41 10.79
N ASP A 30 -2.00 9.66 10.36
CA ASP A 30 -2.74 10.80 10.88
C ASP A 30 -4.23 10.74 10.49
N PRO A 31 -5.16 10.62 11.46
CA PRO A 31 -6.58 10.49 11.20
C PRO A 31 -7.24 11.75 10.60
N PHE A 32 -6.54 12.90 10.60
CA PHE A 32 -7.02 14.12 9.94
C PHE A 32 -6.71 14.15 8.44
N ASN A 33 -6.07 13.10 7.92
CA ASN A 33 -5.74 12.94 6.51
C ASN A 33 -6.61 11.86 5.84
N ASP A 34 -7.19 12.22 4.70
CA ASP A 34 -7.86 11.29 3.83
C ASP A 34 -6.80 10.63 2.93
N ILE A 35 -6.57 9.34 3.15
CA ILE A 35 -5.65 8.54 2.34
C ILE A 35 -6.44 7.86 1.24
N LEU A 36 -6.03 8.12 0.00
CA LEU A 36 -6.66 7.59 -1.21
C LEU A 36 -5.69 6.62 -1.89
N LEU A 37 -6.24 5.52 -2.39
CA LEU A 37 -5.54 4.57 -3.25
C LEU A 37 -6.25 4.51 -4.61
N SER A 38 -5.48 4.53 -5.69
CA SER A 38 -6.05 4.41 -7.03
C SER A 38 -6.57 2.98 -7.25
N PRO A 39 -7.70 2.78 -7.95
CA PRO A 39 -8.10 1.46 -8.43
C PRO A 39 -7.04 0.80 -9.31
N ALA A 40 -6.20 1.59 -10.00
CA ALA A 40 -5.08 1.08 -10.78
C ALA A 40 -4.01 0.40 -9.90
N SER A 41 -3.82 0.88 -8.67
CA SER A 41 -2.85 0.30 -7.73
C SER A 41 -3.17 -1.16 -7.40
N TYR A 42 -4.44 -1.54 -7.36
CA TYR A 42 -4.85 -2.93 -7.17
C TYR A 42 -4.25 -3.85 -8.25
N TRP A 43 -4.35 -3.45 -9.52
CA TRP A 43 -3.80 -4.21 -10.65
C TRP A 43 -2.27 -4.22 -10.65
N GLU A 44 -1.65 -3.09 -10.33
CA GLU A 44 -0.18 -3.00 -10.25
C GLU A 44 0.37 -3.91 -9.15
N ILE A 45 -0.29 -4.00 -7.99
CA ILE A 45 0.12 -4.91 -6.92
C ILE A 45 -0.09 -6.37 -7.36
N ALA A 46 -1.24 -6.69 -7.96
CA ALA A 46 -1.51 -8.04 -8.48
C ALA A 46 -0.42 -8.51 -9.45
N ILE A 47 0.01 -7.63 -10.36
CA ILE A 47 1.10 -7.91 -11.31
C ILE A 47 2.42 -8.12 -10.56
N LYS A 48 2.75 -7.25 -9.59
CA LYS A 48 3.98 -7.38 -8.81
C LYS A 48 4.03 -8.68 -7.99
N VAL A 49 2.90 -9.12 -7.43
CA VAL A 49 2.78 -10.40 -6.72
C VAL A 49 2.91 -11.58 -7.68
N SER A 50 2.25 -11.53 -8.85
CA SER A 50 2.27 -12.64 -9.81
C SER A 50 3.65 -12.89 -10.43
N ILE A 51 4.48 -11.85 -10.57
CA ILE A 51 5.87 -11.98 -11.02
C ILE A 51 6.86 -12.29 -9.88
N GLY A 52 6.36 -12.51 -8.65
CA GLY A 52 7.19 -12.84 -7.48
C GLY A 52 8.03 -11.67 -6.94
N LYS A 53 7.69 -10.42 -7.28
CA LYS A 53 8.39 -9.24 -6.74
C LYS A 53 8.03 -8.97 -5.28
N TYR A 54 6.84 -9.37 -4.86
CA TYR A 54 6.38 -9.32 -3.47
C TYR A 54 5.77 -10.65 -3.07
N GLU A 55 6.14 -11.13 -1.89
CA GLU A 55 5.48 -12.26 -1.24
C GLU A 55 4.45 -11.72 -0.25
N ILE A 56 3.23 -12.24 -0.35
CA ILE A 56 2.12 -11.88 0.54
C ILE A 56 1.58 -13.14 1.21
N PRO A 57 1.06 -13.03 2.43
CA PRO A 57 0.44 -14.16 3.10
C PRO A 57 -0.92 -14.49 2.47
N GLY A 58 -1.04 -15.72 1.94
CA GLY A 58 -2.33 -16.24 1.46
C GLY A 58 -2.73 -15.74 0.06
N ASP A 59 -4.04 -15.69 -0.19
CA ASP A 59 -4.62 -15.19 -1.45
C ASP A 59 -4.48 -13.67 -1.54
N PHE A 60 -4.10 -13.17 -2.72
CA PHE A 60 -4.02 -11.75 -3.03
C PHE A 60 -5.32 -10.99 -2.77
N ALA A 61 -6.47 -11.52 -3.17
CA ALA A 61 -7.74 -10.81 -3.00
C ALA A 61 -8.07 -10.64 -1.51
N THR A 62 -7.99 -11.72 -0.75
CA THR A 62 -8.19 -11.70 0.71
C THR A 62 -7.16 -10.83 1.42
N TRP A 63 -5.90 -10.85 0.99
CA TRP A 63 -4.88 -10.00 1.57
C TRP A 63 -5.19 -8.51 1.35
N MET A 64 -5.57 -8.13 0.13
CA MET A 64 -5.93 -6.73 -0.21
C MET A 64 -7.14 -6.22 0.57
N GLU A 65 -8.18 -7.04 0.77
CA GLU A 65 -9.37 -6.67 1.55
C GLU A 65 -9.05 -6.26 3.00
N HIS A 66 -7.98 -6.81 3.59
CA HIS A 66 -7.55 -6.43 4.93
C HIS A 66 -6.72 -5.14 4.98
N GLN A 67 -6.28 -4.61 3.84
CA GLN A 67 -5.41 -3.43 3.78
C GLN A 67 -6.16 -2.12 3.42
N ILE A 68 -7.38 -2.22 2.89
CA ILE A 68 -8.17 -1.07 2.40
C ILE A 68 -9.36 -0.73 3.29
#